data_AF-A0A3C1VBR8-F1
#
_entry.id   AF-A0A3C1VBR8-F1
#
_cell.length_a   1.000
_cell.length_b   1.000
_cell.length_c   1.000
_cell.angle_alpha   90.00
_cell.angle_beta   90.00
_cell.angle_gamma   90.00
#
_symmetry.space_group_name_H-M   'P 1'
#
loop_
_entity.id
_entity.type
_entity.pdbx_description
1 polymer ?
#
loop_
_entity_poly.entity_id
_entity_poly.type
_entity_poly.pdbx_seq_one_letter_code
_entity_poly.pdbx_strand_id
1 'polypeptide(L)' 'GVPRFEITNYSEHALSSGETAAAISYIQIKTADGKTRWGAGVDTNIELASVRAVLSALNRL' A
#
# COMPACT_ATOMS: atom_id res chain seq x y z
N GLY A 1 -10.26 -16.24 5.87
CA GLY A 1 -9.58 -15.25 6.72
C GLY A 1 -8.36 -14.74 5.99
N VAL A 2 -8.00 -13.47 6.16
CA VAL A 2 -6.81 -12.90 5.53
C VAL A 2 -5.56 -13.62 6.10
N PRO A 3 -4.64 -14.13 5.27
CA PRO A 3 -3.43 -14.79 5.74
C PRO A 3 -2.60 -13.85 6.62
N ARG A 4 -1.82 -14.38 7.57
CA ARG A 4 -1.00 -13.56 8.46
C ARG A 4 0.14 -12.90 7.68
N PHE A 5 0.24 -11.58 7.77
CA PHE A 5 1.31 -10.79 7.17
C PHE A 5 1.73 -9.67 8.12
N GLU A 6 2.93 -9.14 7.90
CA GLU A 6 3.49 -8.00 8.61
C GLU A 6 3.81 -6.90 7.60
N ILE A 7 3.54 -5.65 7.94
CA ILE A 7 3.98 -4.52 7.12
C ILE A 7 5.44 -4.25 7.45
N THR A 8 6.32 -4.38 6.46
CA THR A 8 7.76 -4.18 6.65
C THR A 8 8.26 -2.84 6.14
N ASN A 9 7.52 -2.23 5.19
CA ASN A 9 7.87 -0.92 4.68
C ASN A 9 6.63 -0.14 4.24
N TYR A 10 6.67 1.16 4.45
CA TYR A 10 5.64 2.12 4.10
C TYR A 10 6.32 3.35 3.47
N SER A 11 5.89 3.72 2.27
CA SER A 11 6.35 4.94 1.63
C SER A 11 5.18 5.58 0.90
N GLU A 12 4.95 6.86 1.19
CA GLU A 12 3.93 7.66 0.54
C GLU A 12 4.56 8.86 -0.16
N HIS A 13 3.90 9.31 -1.21
CA HIS A 13 4.33 10.49 -1.96
C HIS A 13 3.12 11.20 -2.57
N ALA A 14 3.07 12.52 -2.49
CA ALA A 14 2.07 13.32 -3.19
C ALA A 14 2.41 13.40 -4.68
N LEU A 15 1.52 12.94 -5.55
CA LEU A 15 1.69 12.98 -7.01
C LEU A 15 1.47 14.39 -7.59
N SER A 16 0.74 15.25 -6.90
CA SER A 16 0.62 16.66 -7.26
C SER A 16 0.48 17.55 -6.02
N SER A 17 0.45 18.86 -6.23
CA SER A 17 0.13 19.85 -5.20
C SER A 17 -1.26 20.45 -5.42
N GLY A 18 -1.89 20.93 -4.34
CA GLY A 18 -3.24 21.51 -4.36
C GLY A 18 -4.27 20.65 -3.61
N GLU A 19 -5.47 21.20 -3.41
CA GLU A 19 -6.55 20.58 -2.62
C GLU A 19 -7.06 19.24 -3.21
N THR A 20 -6.85 19.03 -4.52
CA THR A 20 -7.20 17.81 -5.25
C THR A 20 -6.00 16.91 -5.55
N ALA A 21 -4.89 17.12 -4.85
CA ALA A 21 -3.67 16.37 -5.06
C ALA A 21 -3.87 14.87 -4.85
N ALA A 22 -3.55 14.08 -5.88
CA ALA A 22 -3.47 12.64 -5.73
C ALA A 22 -2.23 12.27 -4.91
N ALA A 23 -2.34 11.26 -4.05
CA ALA A 23 -1.23 10.65 -3.34
C ALA A 23 -1.05 9.21 -3.81
N ILE A 24 0.19 8.74 -3.83
CA ILE A 24 0.54 7.34 -4.03
C ILE A 24 1.10 6.79 -2.73
N SER A 25 0.68 5.58 -2.38
CA SER A 25 1.18 4.81 -1.25
C SER A 25 1.75 3.48 -1.73
N TYR A 26 2.92 3.13 -1.24
CA TYR A 26 3.63 1.89 -1.50
C TYR A 26 3.79 1.14 -0.17
N ILE A 27 3.28 -0.09 -0.14
CA ILE A 27 3.36 -0.93 1.05
C ILE A 27 4.04 -2.23 0.69
N GLN A 28 5.05 -2.56 1.49
CA GLN A 28 5.66 -3.87 1.48
C GLN A 28 5.09 -4.70 2.62
N ILE A 29 4.59 -5.88 2.28
CA ILE A 29 4.21 -6.89 3.26
C ILE A 29 5.19 -8.05 3.23
N LYS A 30 5.41 -8.64 4.39
CA LYS A 30 6.07 -9.92 4.56
C LYS A 30 5.06 -10.95 5.02
N THR A 31 5.02 -12.08 4.34
CA THR A 31 4.11 -13.19 4.61
C THR A 31 4.73 -14.18 5.57
N ALA A 32 3.88 -15.03 6.16
CA ALA A 32 4.33 -16.08 7.07
C ALA A 32 5.32 -17.08 6.43
N ASP A 33 5.29 -17.25 5.10
CA ASP A 33 6.26 -18.06 4.34
C ASP A 33 7.59 -17.32 4.06
N GLY A 34 7.77 -16.12 4.62
CA GLY A 34 8.99 -15.32 4.53
C GLY A 34 9.11 -14.50 3.25
N LYS A 35 8.18 -14.63 2.29
CA LYS A 35 8.20 -13.85 1.05
C LYS A 35 7.82 -12.40 1.33
N THR A 36 8.35 -11.50 0.51
CA THR A 36 7.95 -10.09 0.52
C THR A 36 7.20 -9.75 -0.76
N ARG A 37 6.15 -8.94 -0.63
CA ARG A 37 5.34 -8.46 -1.74
C ARG A 37 5.14 -6.97 -1.60
N TRP A 38 5.11 -6.28 -2.74
CA TRP A 38 4.79 -4.87 -2.82
C TRP A 38 3.40 -4.66 -3.41
N GLY A 39 2.65 -3.78 -2.78
CA GLY A 39 1.43 -3.21 -3.31
C GLY A 39 1.56 -1.69 -3.43
N ALA A 40 0.81 -1.14 -4.37
CA ALA A 40 0.74 0.29 -4.59
C ALA A 40 -0.74 0.71 -4.70
N GLY A 41 -1.06 1.89 -4.18
CA GLY A 41 -2.39 2.47 -4.26
C GLY A 41 -2.28 3.96 -4.52
N VAL A 42 -3.12 4.45 -5.43
CA VAL A 42 -3.23 5.89 -5.74
C VAL A 42 -4.63 6.34 -5.40
N ASP A 43 -4.74 7.42 -4.64
CA ASP A 43 -6.02 8.04 -4.32
C ASP A 43 -5.80 9.52 -3.94
N THR A 44 -6.81 10.36 -4.15
CA THR A 44 -6.81 11.76 -3.68
C THR A 44 -6.89 11.85 -2.15
N ASN A 45 -7.30 10.78 -1.49
CA ASN A 45 -7.19 10.63 -0.04
C ASN A 45 -6.04 9.65 0.31
N ILE A 46 -5.03 10.15 1.01
CA ILE A 46 -3.83 9.38 1.37
C ILE A 46 -4.13 8.14 2.22
N GLU A 47 -5.17 8.17 3.07
CA GLU A 47 -5.60 7.01 3.85
C GLU A 47 -6.17 5.91 2.93
N LEU A 48 -6.98 6.31 1.95
CA LEU A 48 -7.54 5.38 0.96
C LEU A 48 -6.44 4.80 0.06
N ALA A 49 -5.45 5.61 -0.33
CA ALA A 49 -4.29 5.17 -1.10
C ALA A 49 -3.53 4.06 -0.36
N SER A 50 -3.33 4.20 0.95
CA SER A 50 -2.66 3.21 1.78
C SER A 50 -3.45 1.92 1.94
N VAL A 51 -4.77 1.99 2.14
CA VAL A 51 -5.64 0.79 2.17
C VAL A 51 -5.58 0.05 0.83
N ARG A 52 -5.65 0.77 -0.29
CA ARG A 52 -5.52 0.20 -1.64
C ARG A 52 -4.16 -0.47 -1.84
N ALA A 53 -3.07 0.12 -1.32
CA ALA A 53 -1.74 -0.45 -1.39
C ALA A 53 -1.63 -1.78 -0.62
N VAL A 54 -2.17 -1.87 0.60
CA VAL A 54 -2.25 -3.14 1.35
C VAL A 54 -3.04 -4.18 0.57
N LEU A 55 -4.23 -3.84 0.09
CA LEU A 55 -5.08 -4.75 -0.68
C LEU A 55 -4.39 -5.24 -1.96
N SER A 56 -3.69 -4.35 -2.66
CA SER A 56 -2.90 -4.70 -3.84
C SER A 56 -1.76 -5.67 -3.49
N ALA A 57 -1.11 -5.51 -2.34
CA ALA A 57 -0.05 -6.42 -1.88
C ALA A 57 -0.62 -7.80 -1.53
N LEU A 58 -1.78 -7.83 -0.87
CA LEU A 58 -2.49 -9.06 -0.49
C LEU A 58 -3.07 -9.82 -1.69
N ASN A 59 -3.57 -9.12 -2.70
CA ASN A 59 -4.05 -9.75 -3.95
C ASN A 59 -2.92 -10.36 -4.78
N ARG A 60 -1.67 -10.01 -4.50
CA ARG A 60 -0.46 -10.56 -5.14
C ARG A 60 0.18 -11.70 -4.35
N LEU A 61 -0.49 -12.21 -3.32
CA LEU A 61 -0.04 -13.37 -2.55
C LEU A 61 0.05 -14.62 -3.42
#